data_AF-A0A379MN60-F1
#
_entry.id   AF-A0A379MN60-F1
#
_cell.length_a   1.000
_cell.length_b   1.000
_cell.length_c   1.000
_cell.angle_alpha   90.00
_cell.angle_beta   90.00
_cell.angle_gamma   90.00
#
_symmetry.space_group_name_H-M   'P 1'
#
loop_
_entity.id
_entity.type
_entity.pdbx_description
1 polymer ?
#
loop_
_entity_poly.entity_id
_entity_poly.type
_entity_poly.pdbx_seq_one_letter_code
_entity_poly.pdbx_strand_id
1 'polypeptide(L)'
;MKTRTLLLLLILPLILAGCKKETVTRKPGMPSIPEGTLPVVFHVLYEDPADPVQYPDASVFQKRIDQLNQFYAATLFPQAASQKVDVKFMLATHDPEGNEMDTPGIHAVHYNGAANMSAANFLNSKRTLSSRDREILWDPNQYVNVWLFGFLQSPGTDDDESNVTGISYLPYCTSANPLDLLVEWNGAITQFPYYMHGITLNNRYFQPSGTTLLDDEGMFTFCHEMGHYLGLRHAFSEPEDGEGDCDDPDNASDDGCSDTPKYDRTTYQTLFYAGRLPYSNPYLRQPCDGSALFLSTNVMDYYMGYRTNLTPQQKARIEHVLAYSPWIPRSTAATKSLLENFTGEITDERPEPILMY
;
A
#
# COMPACT_ATOMS: atom_id res chain seq x y z
N MET A 1 -71.14 8.97 -39.81
CA MET A 1 -70.45 8.20 -38.76
C MET A 1 -68.96 8.26 -39.02
N LYS A 2 -68.24 9.14 -38.31
CA LYS A 2 -66.77 9.24 -38.37
C LYS A 2 -66.26 9.20 -36.93
N THR A 3 -65.62 8.09 -36.60
CA THR A 3 -65.03 7.74 -35.31
C THR A 3 -63.86 8.67 -35.02
N ARG A 4 -63.88 9.35 -33.87
CA ARG A 4 -62.75 10.13 -33.35
C ARG A 4 -61.85 9.19 -32.54
N THR A 5 -60.64 8.95 -33.02
CA THR A 5 -59.60 8.23 -32.28
C THR A 5 -58.97 9.17 -31.26
N LEU A 6 -59.12 8.86 -29.98
CA LEU A 6 -58.52 9.59 -28.86
C LEU A 6 -57.14 8.97 -28.59
N LEU A 7 -56.06 9.71 -28.86
CA LEU A 7 -54.69 9.27 -28.54
C LEU A 7 -54.38 9.70 -27.10
N LEU A 8 -54.33 8.75 -26.17
CA LEU A 8 -53.85 8.98 -24.80
C LEU A 8 -52.32 8.99 -24.81
N LEU A 9 -51.69 10.16 -24.60
CA LEU A 9 -50.28 10.28 -24.27
C LEU A 9 -50.10 9.97 -22.78
N LEU A 10 -49.57 8.79 -22.46
CA LEU A 10 -49.05 8.49 -21.13
C LEU A 10 -47.74 9.27 -20.92
N ILE A 11 -47.76 10.25 -20.03
CA ILE A 11 -46.56 10.93 -19.54
C ILE A 11 -45.96 10.04 -18.45
N LEU A 12 -44.86 9.35 -18.76
CA LEU A 12 -44.07 8.63 -17.76
C LEU A 12 -43.20 9.65 -17.01
N PRO A 13 -43.23 9.73 -15.67
CA PRO A 13 -42.34 10.63 -14.94
C PRO A 13 -40.92 10.06 -15.01
N LEU A 14 -40.01 10.82 -15.63
CA LEU A 14 -38.57 10.60 -15.59
C LEU A 14 -38.12 10.77 -14.13
N ILE A 15 -37.89 9.66 -13.43
CA ILE A 15 -37.23 9.69 -12.12
C ILE A 15 -35.75 9.98 -12.40
N LEU A 16 -35.39 11.26 -12.34
CA LEU A 16 -33.99 11.69 -12.23
C LEU A 16 -33.47 11.19 -10.88
N ALA A 17 -32.88 10.00 -10.88
CA ALA A 17 -32.02 9.55 -9.80
C ALA A 17 -30.75 10.42 -9.83
N GLY A 18 -30.80 11.57 -9.17
CA GLY A 18 -29.60 12.34 -8.89
C GLY A 18 -28.68 11.50 -8.02
N CYS A 19 -27.48 11.17 -8.52
CA CYS A 19 -26.37 10.71 -7.68
C CYS A 19 -26.15 11.76 -6.60
N LYS A 20 -26.64 11.48 -5.39
CA LYS A 20 -26.30 12.26 -4.20
C LYS A 20 -24.81 12.03 -4.00
N LYS A 21 -23.97 13.03 -4.28
CA LYS A 21 -22.58 13.05 -3.83
C LYS A 21 -22.63 12.94 -2.31
N GLU A 22 -22.26 11.79 -1.76
CA GLU A 22 -22.10 11.63 -0.32
C GLU A 22 -21.00 12.58 0.13
N THR A 23 -21.44 13.66 0.77
CA THR A 23 -20.54 14.63 1.40
C THR A 23 -20.24 14.06 2.78
N VAL A 24 -19.08 13.42 2.92
CA VAL A 24 -18.61 12.92 4.22
C VAL A 24 -18.11 14.12 5.00
N THR A 25 -18.97 14.69 5.83
CA THR A 25 -18.53 15.64 6.85
C THR A 25 -17.87 14.86 7.98
N ARG A 26 -16.76 15.37 8.53
CA ARG A 26 -16.11 14.82 9.73
C ARG A 26 -17.19 14.59 10.80
N LYS A 27 -17.47 13.34 11.16
CA LYS A 27 -18.42 13.03 12.24
C LYS A 27 -17.92 13.72 13.53
N PRO A 28 -18.77 14.47 14.24
CA PRO A 28 -18.38 15.08 15.51
C PRO A 28 -17.93 13.98 16.49
N GLY A 29 -16.70 14.03 17.00
CA GLY A 29 -16.19 13.08 17.99
C GLY A 29 -14.83 12.45 17.67
N MET A 30 -14.42 12.40 16.40
CA MET A 30 -13.12 11.80 16.04
C MET A 30 -11.93 12.58 16.64
N PRO A 31 -11.02 11.92 17.39
CA PRO A 31 -9.81 12.53 17.92
C PRO A 31 -8.98 13.16 16.80
N SER A 32 -8.27 14.25 17.12
CA SER A 32 -7.26 14.78 16.21
C SER A 32 -6.08 13.81 16.15
N ILE A 33 -5.61 13.52 14.94
CA ILE A 33 -4.37 12.77 14.74
C ILE A 33 -3.21 13.59 15.34
N PRO A 34 -2.39 12.99 16.22
CA PRO A 34 -1.19 13.67 16.72
C PRO A 34 -0.25 14.07 15.58
N GLU A 35 0.39 15.22 15.70
CA GLU A 35 1.33 15.71 14.69
C GLU A 35 2.49 14.72 14.47
N GLY A 36 2.86 14.50 13.20
CA GLY A 36 3.92 13.57 12.81
C GLY A 36 3.56 12.08 13.00
N THR A 37 2.28 11.75 13.21
CA THR A 37 1.84 10.36 13.37
C THR A 37 0.91 9.86 12.27
N LEU A 38 1.02 8.57 11.96
CA LEU A 38 0.12 7.82 11.09
C LEU A 38 -0.61 6.75 11.92
N PRO A 39 -1.93 6.90 12.14
CA PRO A 39 -2.74 5.87 12.76
C PRO A 39 -2.88 4.67 11.80
N VAL A 40 -2.54 3.48 12.26
CA VAL A 40 -2.62 2.23 11.51
C VAL A 40 -3.75 1.38 12.10
N VAL A 41 -4.63 0.90 11.23
CA VAL A 41 -5.64 -0.10 11.57
C VAL A 41 -5.35 -1.39 10.81
N PHE A 42 -5.28 -2.49 11.54
CA PHE A 42 -5.22 -3.83 11.01
C PHE A 42 -6.62 -4.43 10.96
N HIS A 43 -7.15 -4.60 9.76
CA HIS A 43 -8.35 -5.37 9.48
C HIS A 43 -7.98 -6.85 9.45
N VAL A 44 -8.15 -7.53 10.57
CA VAL A 44 -7.83 -8.95 10.72
C VAL A 44 -9.02 -9.75 10.20
N LEU A 45 -8.91 -10.26 8.98
CA LEU A 45 -9.97 -11.07 8.36
C LEU A 45 -9.72 -12.54 8.72
N TYR A 46 -10.68 -13.17 9.39
CA TYR A 46 -10.51 -14.53 9.92
C TYR A 46 -11.75 -15.39 9.70
N GLU A 47 -11.57 -16.70 9.63
CA GLU A 47 -12.64 -17.69 9.69
C GLU A 47 -12.65 -18.41 11.04
N ASP A 48 -11.47 -18.77 11.54
CA ASP A 48 -11.30 -19.45 12.82
C ASP A 48 -10.58 -18.54 13.83
N PRO A 49 -11.28 -18.00 14.85
CA PRO A 49 -10.64 -17.20 15.89
C PRO A 49 -9.71 -18.00 16.80
N ALA A 50 -9.72 -19.34 16.73
CA ALA A 50 -8.77 -20.19 17.46
C ALA A 50 -7.46 -20.43 16.70
N ASP A 51 -7.37 -20.05 15.41
CA ASP A 51 -6.16 -20.16 14.62
C ASP A 51 -5.27 -18.92 14.82
N PRO A 52 -4.11 -19.01 15.49
CA PRO A 52 -3.24 -17.87 15.77
C PRO A 52 -2.55 -17.30 14.53
N VAL A 53 -2.62 -17.97 13.37
CA VAL A 53 -2.17 -17.42 12.09
C VAL A 53 -3.22 -16.46 11.53
N GLN A 54 -4.50 -16.83 11.61
CA GLN A 54 -5.61 -15.97 11.17
C GLN A 54 -5.97 -14.88 12.19
N TYR A 55 -5.83 -15.19 13.47
CA TYR A 55 -6.18 -14.31 14.58
C TYR A 55 -4.99 -14.17 15.56
N PRO A 56 -3.93 -13.43 15.19
CA PRO A 56 -2.76 -13.25 16.04
C PRO A 56 -3.07 -12.52 17.35
N ASP A 57 -2.28 -12.78 18.39
CA ASP A 57 -2.34 -12.01 19.63
C ASP A 57 -2.04 -10.53 19.42
N ALA A 58 -2.70 -9.66 20.18
CA ALA A 58 -2.53 -8.21 20.09
C ALA A 58 -1.07 -7.74 20.24
N SER A 59 -0.26 -8.46 21.01
CA SER A 59 1.18 -8.17 21.18
C SER A 59 1.98 -8.26 19.88
N VAL A 60 1.53 -9.06 18.92
CA VAL A 60 2.17 -9.19 17.60
C VAL A 60 2.09 -7.86 16.85
N PHE A 61 0.90 -7.24 16.83
CA PHE A 61 0.66 -5.96 16.16
C PHE A 61 1.45 -4.82 16.79
N GLN A 62 1.50 -4.76 18.13
CA GLN A 62 2.34 -3.78 18.83
C GLN A 62 3.82 -3.95 18.45
N LYS A 63 4.32 -5.20 18.46
CA LYS A 63 5.71 -5.48 18.05
C LYS A 63 5.99 -5.05 16.62
N ARG A 64 5.07 -5.27 15.68
CA ARG A 64 5.21 -4.86 14.27
C ARG A 64 5.25 -3.34 14.12
N ILE A 65 4.40 -2.61 14.85
CA ILE A 65 4.45 -1.14 14.89
C ILE A 65 5.74 -0.63 15.53
N ASP A 66 6.24 -1.27 16.58
CA ASP A 66 7.51 -0.90 17.21
C ASP A 66 8.69 -1.11 16.26
N GLN A 67 8.73 -2.24 15.55
CA GLN A 67 9.75 -2.54 14.55
C GLN A 67 9.68 -1.56 13.37
N LEU A 68 8.48 -1.26 12.86
CA LEU A 68 8.27 -0.29 11.79
C LEU A 68 8.79 1.10 12.20
N ASN A 69 8.43 1.56 13.40
CA ASN A 69 8.94 2.81 13.96
C ASN A 69 10.46 2.80 14.08
N GLN A 70 11.05 1.72 14.60
CA GLN A 70 12.50 1.61 14.72
C GLN A 70 13.21 1.60 13.36
N PHE A 71 12.60 0.98 12.34
CA PHE A 71 13.12 0.93 10.98
C PHE A 71 13.18 2.33 10.35
N TYR A 72 12.05 3.05 10.31
CA TYR A 72 11.98 4.41 9.75
C TYR A 72 12.76 5.44 10.60
N ALA A 73 12.93 5.19 11.89
CA ALA A 73 13.81 5.98 12.74
C ALA A 73 15.32 5.68 12.56
N ALA A 74 15.67 4.72 11.69
CA ALA A 74 17.04 4.22 11.49
C ALA A 74 17.72 3.70 12.78
N THR A 75 16.93 3.07 13.66
CA THR A 75 17.39 2.50 14.94
C THR A 75 17.30 0.98 15.03
N LEU A 76 16.52 0.34 14.15
CA LEU A 76 16.37 -1.11 14.13
C LEU A 76 17.66 -1.82 13.71
N PHE A 77 18.39 -1.22 12.76
CA PHE A 77 19.67 -1.71 12.25
C PHE A 77 20.73 -0.60 12.37
N PRO A 78 21.31 -0.34 13.55
CA PRO A 78 22.22 0.80 13.77
C PRO A 78 23.48 0.80 12.92
N GLN A 79 23.87 -0.36 12.39
CA GLN A 79 25.02 -0.51 11.50
C GLN A 79 24.65 -0.33 10.01
N ALA A 80 23.35 -0.34 9.69
CA ALA A 80 22.88 0.01 8.36
C ALA A 80 22.93 1.53 8.22
N ALA A 81 23.49 2.03 7.11
CA ALA A 81 23.51 3.45 6.79
C ALA A 81 22.14 3.96 6.30
N SER A 82 21.07 3.61 7.03
CA SER A 82 19.69 3.99 6.69
C SER A 82 19.41 5.44 7.01
N GLN A 83 18.63 6.09 6.16
CA GLN A 83 18.14 7.44 6.41
C GLN A 83 16.97 7.43 7.39
N LYS A 84 17.05 8.28 8.40
CA LYS A 84 15.95 8.54 9.32
C LYS A 84 14.88 9.40 8.66
N VAL A 85 13.64 8.92 8.66
CA VAL A 85 12.42 9.65 8.29
C VAL A 85 11.75 10.15 9.56
N ASP A 86 11.26 11.39 9.57
CA ASP A 86 10.53 11.95 10.73
C ASP A 86 9.04 11.58 10.67
N VAL A 87 8.74 10.31 10.93
CA VAL A 87 7.39 9.75 10.97
C VAL A 87 7.26 8.77 12.12
N LYS A 88 6.08 8.70 12.73
CA LYS A 88 5.72 7.69 13.72
C LYS A 88 4.43 7.00 13.35
N PHE A 89 4.41 5.68 13.46
CA PHE A 89 3.23 4.86 13.29
C PHE A 89 2.65 4.53 14.65
N MET A 90 1.33 4.54 14.76
CA MET A 90 0.64 4.16 16.00
C MET A 90 -0.56 3.28 15.69
N LEU A 91 -0.88 2.33 16.57
CA LEU A 91 -2.15 1.63 16.49
C LEU A 91 -3.29 2.62 16.69
N ALA A 92 -4.27 2.59 15.79
CA ALA A 92 -5.48 3.42 15.89
C ALA A 92 -6.21 3.13 17.22
N THR A 93 -6.58 4.16 17.97
CA THR A 93 -7.26 3.95 19.28
C THR A 93 -8.77 4.09 19.19
N HIS A 94 -9.29 4.59 18.07
CA HIS A 94 -10.71 4.85 17.87
C HIS A 94 -11.18 4.31 16.51
N ASP A 95 -12.45 3.95 16.43
CA ASP A 95 -13.13 3.50 15.21
C ASP A 95 -13.64 4.69 14.35
N PRO A 96 -14.18 4.46 13.13
CA PRO A 96 -14.72 5.52 12.28
C PRO A 96 -15.91 6.29 12.87
N GLU A 97 -16.58 5.73 13.88
CA GLU A 97 -17.66 6.35 14.64
C GLU A 97 -17.14 7.24 15.77
N GLY A 98 -15.85 7.16 16.10
CA GLY A 98 -15.21 7.90 17.18
C GLY A 98 -15.30 7.21 18.54
N ASN A 99 -15.65 5.92 18.59
CA ASN A 99 -15.60 5.14 19.82
C ASN A 99 -14.19 4.61 20.05
N GLU A 100 -13.79 4.45 21.30
CA GLU A 100 -12.54 3.78 21.66
C GLU A 100 -12.60 2.30 21.27
N MET A 101 -11.52 1.78 20.67
CA MET A 101 -11.42 0.38 20.26
C MET A 101 -11.08 -0.51 21.46
N ASP A 102 -11.75 -1.66 21.58
CA ASP A 102 -11.46 -2.66 22.63
C ASP A 102 -10.00 -3.12 22.61
N THR A 103 -9.44 -3.25 21.40
CA THR A 103 -8.02 -3.53 21.19
C THR A 103 -7.47 -2.54 20.18
N PRO A 104 -6.63 -1.58 20.60
CA PRO A 104 -6.10 -0.55 19.72
C PRO A 104 -5.50 -1.14 18.43
N GLY A 105 -5.91 -0.59 17.31
CA GLY A 105 -5.43 -0.88 15.97
C GLY A 105 -5.89 -2.22 15.41
N ILE A 106 -6.73 -2.98 16.11
CA ILE A 106 -7.20 -4.29 15.65
C ILE A 106 -8.70 -4.22 15.40
N HIS A 107 -9.08 -4.25 14.13
CA HIS A 107 -10.45 -4.43 13.69
C HIS A 107 -10.63 -5.87 13.21
N ALA A 108 -11.09 -6.74 14.12
CA ALA A 108 -11.33 -8.16 13.84
C ALA A 108 -12.65 -8.37 13.07
N VAL A 109 -12.58 -8.97 11.89
CA VAL A 109 -13.74 -9.20 11.01
C VAL A 109 -13.85 -10.66 10.62
N HIS A 110 -14.94 -11.32 11.02
CA HIS A 110 -15.22 -12.67 10.54
C HIS A 110 -15.53 -12.64 9.03
N TYR A 111 -14.73 -13.34 8.24
CA TYR A 111 -14.72 -13.25 6.79
C TYR A 111 -14.51 -14.63 6.16
N ASN A 112 -15.58 -15.18 5.58
CA ASN A 112 -15.53 -16.49 4.90
C ASN A 112 -14.54 -16.47 3.73
N GLY A 113 -13.68 -17.48 3.67
CA GLY A 113 -12.58 -17.62 2.70
C GLY A 113 -11.30 -16.87 3.05
N ALA A 114 -11.23 -16.16 4.19
CA ALA A 114 -10.05 -15.37 4.55
C ALA A 114 -8.78 -16.22 4.78
N ALA A 115 -8.89 -17.54 4.96
CA ALA A 115 -7.72 -18.41 5.03
C ALA A 115 -6.99 -18.56 3.68
N ASN A 116 -7.66 -18.30 2.55
CA ASN A 116 -7.09 -18.48 1.21
C ASN A 116 -7.85 -17.66 0.14
N MET A 117 -7.50 -16.39 -0.02
CA MET A 117 -8.15 -15.49 -0.97
C MET A 117 -7.14 -14.64 -1.75
N SER A 118 -7.47 -14.27 -2.99
CA SER A 118 -6.56 -13.49 -3.83
C SER A 118 -6.45 -12.05 -3.35
N ALA A 119 -5.26 -11.65 -2.92
CA ALA A 119 -4.92 -10.30 -2.54
C ALA A 119 -4.95 -9.35 -3.74
N ALA A 120 -4.46 -9.81 -4.89
CA ALA A 120 -4.54 -9.11 -6.17
C ALA A 120 -5.97 -8.70 -6.51
N ASN A 121 -6.90 -9.67 -6.47
CA ASN A 121 -8.31 -9.43 -6.76
C ASN A 121 -9.01 -8.63 -5.66
N PHE A 122 -8.62 -8.81 -4.39
CA PHE A 122 -9.14 -8.02 -3.28
C PHE A 122 -8.83 -6.53 -3.46
N LEU A 123 -7.60 -6.20 -3.86
CA LEU A 123 -7.15 -4.82 -4.09
C LEU A 123 -7.51 -4.27 -5.47
N ASN A 124 -7.76 -5.13 -6.47
CA ASN A 124 -8.01 -4.74 -7.86
C ASN A 124 -8.92 -3.51 -7.99
N SER A 125 -8.36 -2.40 -8.48
CA SER A 125 -9.08 -1.13 -8.60
C SER A 125 -10.30 -1.24 -9.51
N LYS A 126 -10.29 -2.12 -10.52
CA LYS A 126 -11.41 -2.31 -11.46
C LYS A 126 -12.59 -3.05 -10.83
N ARG A 127 -12.42 -3.62 -9.63
CA ARG A 127 -13.47 -4.33 -8.90
C ARG A 127 -14.44 -3.34 -8.25
N THR A 128 -15.73 -3.57 -8.45
CA THR A 128 -16.77 -2.84 -7.70
C THR A 128 -16.74 -3.23 -6.23
N LEU A 129 -16.56 -2.27 -5.33
CA LEU A 129 -16.64 -2.51 -3.88
C LEU A 129 -18.06 -2.89 -3.45
N SER A 130 -18.17 -4.03 -2.79
CA SER A 130 -19.37 -4.50 -2.10
C SER A 130 -19.67 -3.66 -0.84
N SER A 131 -20.82 -3.88 -0.22
CA SER A 131 -21.13 -3.27 1.08
C SER A 131 -20.11 -3.68 2.16
N ARG A 132 -19.68 -4.96 2.17
CA ARG A 132 -18.68 -5.46 3.12
C ARG A 132 -17.32 -4.80 2.91
N ASP A 133 -16.89 -4.61 1.67
CA ASP A 133 -15.64 -3.89 1.38
C ASP A 133 -15.66 -2.47 1.96
N ARG A 134 -16.80 -1.77 1.82
CA ARG A 134 -16.96 -0.41 2.35
C ARG A 134 -16.98 -0.36 3.88
N GLU A 135 -17.43 -1.41 4.55
CA GLU A 135 -17.40 -1.52 6.01
C GLU A 135 -15.97 -1.70 6.56
N ILE A 136 -15.07 -2.30 5.76
CA ILE A 136 -13.67 -2.56 6.14
C ILE A 136 -12.66 -1.64 5.43
N LEU A 137 -13.13 -0.58 4.79
CA LEU A 137 -12.32 0.51 4.23
C LEU A 137 -12.55 1.76 5.06
N TRP A 138 -11.75 1.94 6.12
CA TRP A 138 -11.85 3.13 6.95
C TRP A 138 -11.26 4.34 6.21
N ASP A 139 -11.72 5.54 6.55
CA ASP A 139 -11.32 6.78 5.85
C ASP A 139 -9.79 6.90 5.79
N PRO A 140 -9.16 6.84 4.60
CA PRO A 140 -7.70 6.92 4.49
C PRO A 140 -7.11 8.25 4.93
N ASN A 141 -7.92 9.29 5.09
CA ASN A 141 -7.47 10.54 5.69
C ASN A 141 -7.32 10.45 7.22
N GLN A 142 -7.85 9.39 7.83
CA GLN A 142 -7.78 9.13 9.26
C GLN A 142 -6.93 7.90 9.60
N TYR A 143 -6.87 6.91 8.70
CA TYR A 143 -6.22 5.64 8.96
C TYR A 143 -5.38 5.16 7.78
N VAL A 144 -4.23 4.54 8.07
CA VAL A 144 -3.58 3.62 7.14
C VAL A 144 -4.30 2.28 7.29
N ASN A 145 -5.04 1.88 6.25
CA ASN A 145 -5.75 0.60 6.22
C ASN A 145 -4.77 -0.53 5.87
N VAL A 146 -4.66 -1.53 6.75
CA VAL A 146 -3.87 -2.74 6.53
C VAL A 146 -4.76 -3.96 6.68
N TRP A 147 -4.98 -4.74 5.62
CA TRP A 147 -5.76 -5.97 5.68
C TRP A 147 -4.85 -7.18 5.87
N LEU A 148 -5.16 -8.03 6.84
CA LEU A 148 -4.39 -9.22 7.19
C LEU A 148 -5.24 -10.47 6.94
N PHE A 149 -4.80 -11.33 6.01
CA PHE A 149 -5.49 -12.59 5.67
C PHE A 149 -4.55 -13.56 4.94
N GLY A 150 -5.00 -14.78 4.68
CA GLY A 150 -4.23 -15.78 3.95
C GLY A 150 -4.35 -15.58 2.45
N PHE A 151 -3.24 -15.28 1.77
CA PHE A 151 -3.22 -15.07 0.32
C PHE A 151 -3.49 -16.37 -0.45
N LEU A 152 -3.88 -16.26 -1.71
CA LEU A 152 -4.28 -17.39 -2.54
C LEU A 152 -3.10 -18.32 -2.80
N GLN A 153 -3.14 -19.52 -2.24
CA GLN A 153 -2.25 -20.61 -2.62
C GLN A 153 -2.90 -21.42 -3.73
N SER A 154 -2.39 -21.26 -4.95
CA SER A 154 -2.85 -22.01 -6.12
C SER A 154 -1.65 -22.43 -6.98
N PRO A 155 -0.77 -23.32 -6.47
CA PRO A 155 0.49 -23.63 -7.14
C PRO A 155 0.31 -24.10 -8.58
N GLY A 156 1.04 -23.47 -9.50
CA GLY A 156 1.04 -23.82 -10.92
C GLY A 156 -0.07 -23.15 -11.75
N THR A 157 -0.74 -22.13 -11.21
CA THR A 157 -1.66 -21.25 -11.94
C THR A 157 -1.12 -19.82 -12.01
N ASP A 158 -1.59 -19.04 -12.96
CA ASP A 158 -1.17 -17.64 -13.14
C ASP A 158 -1.58 -16.73 -11.96
N ASP A 159 -2.60 -17.12 -11.18
CA ASP A 159 -3.07 -16.38 -10.01
C ASP A 159 -2.42 -16.85 -8.68
N ASP A 160 -1.30 -17.60 -8.74
CA ASP A 160 -0.65 -18.11 -7.53
C ASP A 160 0.05 -17.01 -6.72
N GLU A 161 -0.42 -16.79 -5.49
CA GLU A 161 0.15 -15.83 -4.54
C GLU A 161 0.93 -16.54 -3.42
N SER A 162 1.29 -17.81 -3.59
CA SER A 162 1.98 -18.61 -2.55
C SER A 162 3.27 -17.98 -2.02
N ASN A 163 3.98 -17.25 -2.88
CA ASN A 163 5.25 -16.57 -2.56
C ASN A 163 5.10 -15.05 -2.36
N VAL A 164 3.87 -14.52 -2.40
CA VAL A 164 3.60 -13.10 -2.17
C VAL A 164 3.36 -12.89 -0.67
N THR A 165 4.06 -11.92 -0.09
CA THR A 165 4.04 -11.67 1.35
C THR A 165 3.21 -10.44 1.72
N GLY A 166 3.13 -9.45 0.82
CA GLY A 166 2.32 -8.25 0.95
C GLY A 166 2.10 -7.62 -0.43
N ILE A 167 1.13 -6.69 -0.51
CA ILE A 167 0.84 -5.88 -1.70
C ILE A 167 0.38 -4.51 -1.19
N SER A 168 0.77 -3.43 -1.87
CA SER A 168 0.36 -2.07 -1.49
C SER A 168 0.08 -1.19 -2.70
N TYR A 169 -0.88 -0.28 -2.54
CA TYR A 169 -1.03 0.83 -3.48
C TYR A 169 0.03 1.90 -3.26
N LEU A 170 0.53 2.48 -4.35
CA LEU A 170 1.19 3.79 -4.30
C LEU A 170 0.15 4.89 -4.07
N PRO A 171 0.53 6.00 -3.40
CA PRO A 171 -0.33 7.15 -3.26
C PRO A 171 -0.46 7.93 -4.59
N TYR A 172 -1.55 8.68 -4.74
CA TYR A 172 -1.63 9.72 -5.75
C TYR A 172 -0.75 10.93 -5.35
N CYS A 173 -0.43 11.77 -6.32
CA CYS A 173 0.04 13.14 -6.11
C CYS A 173 -0.97 14.15 -6.69
N THR A 174 -0.77 15.43 -6.43
CA THR A 174 -1.63 16.51 -6.95
C THR A 174 -0.85 17.37 -7.92
N SER A 175 -1.52 18.04 -8.85
CA SER A 175 -0.85 18.90 -9.83
C SER A 175 -0.10 20.08 -9.19
N ALA A 176 -0.49 20.45 -7.96
CA ALA A 176 0.18 21.47 -7.17
C ALA A 176 1.48 20.98 -6.50
N ASN A 177 1.59 19.66 -6.26
CA ASN A 177 2.74 19.03 -5.64
C ASN A 177 3.02 17.70 -6.36
N PRO A 178 3.41 17.74 -7.65
CA PRO A 178 3.67 16.53 -8.41
C PRO A 178 4.85 15.77 -7.80
N LEU A 179 4.87 14.46 -7.99
CA LEU A 179 6.01 13.61 -7.68
C LEU A 179 6.17 12.58 -8.79
N ASP A 180 7.37 12.52 -9.37
CA ASP A 180 7.65 11.63 -10.49
C ASP A 180 7.28 10.18 -10.17
N LEU A 181 6.71 9.48 -11.16
CA LEU A 181 6.27 8.08 -11.08
C LEU A 181 5.12 7.79 -10.11
N LEU A 182 4.53 8.82 -9.50
CA LEU A 182 3.20 8.76 -8.88
C LEU A 182 2.14 9.24 -9.88
N VAL A 183 0.92 8.73 -9.73
CA VAL A 183 -0.20 9.16 -10.56
C VAL A 183 -0.70 10.51 -10.06
N GLU A 184 -0.76 11.49 -10.94
CA GLU A 184 -1.31 12.81 -10.63
C GLU A 184 -2.84 12.78 -10.73
N TRP A 185 -3.54 13.15 -9.66
CA TRP A 185 -4.99 13.33 -9.70
C TRP A 185 -5.53 14.25 -8.62
N ASN A 186 -6.00 15.44 -9.02
CA ASN A 186 -6.61 16.40 -8.09
C ASN A 186 -7.96 15.93 -7.54
N GLY A 187 -8.68 15.03 -8.20
CA GLY A 187 -9.94 14.51 -7.67
C GLY A 187 -9.78 13.76 -6.34
N ALA A 188 -8.59 13.22 -6.06
CA ALA A 188 -8.27 12.55 -4.79
C ALA A 188 -8.28 13.50 -3.58
N ILE A 189 -8.32 14.83 -3.77
CA ILE A 189 -8.50 15.79 -2.66
C ILE A 189 -9.96 16.13 -2.36
N THR A 190 -10.92 15.58 -3.13
CA THR A 190 -12.37 15.85 -2.98
C THR A 190 -13.24 14.60 -2.96
N GLN A 191 -12.68 13.43 -3.27
CA GLN A 191 -13.41 12.18 -3.42
C GLN A 191 -12.82 11.09 -2.54
N PHE A 192 -13.67 10.17 -2.07
CA PHE A 192 -13.23 8.93 -1.43
C PHE A 192 -12.68 7.94 -2.44
N PRO A 193 -11.84 6.98 -2.01
CA PRO A 193 -11.44 5.88 -2.88
C PRO A 193 -12.64 5.06 -3.37
N TYR A 194 -12.63 4.65 -4.65
CA TYR A 194 -13.55 3.63 -5.18
C TYR A 194 -12.98 2.21 -5.11
N TYR A 195 -11.79 2.06 -4.52
CA TYR A 195 -11.05 0.81 -4.41
C TYR A 195 -10.50 0.67 -2.98
N MET A 196 -10.00 -0.52 -2.64
CA MET A 196 -9.42 -0.82 -1.32
C MET A 196 -8.04 -0.14 -1.17
N HIS A 197 -8.02 1.16 -0.90
CA HIS A 197 -6.78 1.93 -0.79
C HIS A 197 -6.04 1.61 0.53
N GLY A 198 -4.89 0.93 0.44
CA GLY A 198 -4.06 0.57 1.58
C GLY A 198 -3.12 -0.58 1.26
N ILE A 199 -2.82 -1.38 2.29
CA ILE A 199 -1.85 -2.49 2.28
C ILE A 199 -2.56 -3.80 2.57
N THR A 200 -2.22 -4.89 1.89
CA THR A 200 -2.54 -6.25 2.32
C THR A 200 -1.27 -6.97 2.79
N LEU A 201 -1.39 -7.77 3.85
CA LEU A 201 -0.31 -8.61 4.37
C LEU A 201 -0.78 -10.06 4.45
N ASN A 202 0.09 -10.98 4.03
CA ASN A 202 -0.16 -12.41 4.11
C ASN A 202 0.09 -12.89 5.55
N ASN A 203 -0.98 -13.34 6.21
CA ASN A 203 -0.96 -13.69 7.62
C ASN A 203 0.01 -14.84 7.96
N ARG A 204 0.35 -15.68 6.97
CA ARG A 204 1.32 -16.77 7.10
C ARG A 204 2.75 -16.29 7.38
N TYR A 205 3.07 -15.03 7.07
CA TYR A 205 4.38 -14.41 7.31
C TYR A 205 4.35 -13.37 8.43
N PHE A 206 3.16 -12.91 8.85
CA PHE A 206 3.02 -11.77 9.75
C PHE A 206 3.52 -12.06 11.18
N GLN A 207 3.44 -13.31 11.63
CA GLN A 207 4.00 -13.70 12.93
C GLN A 207 5.53 -13.54 12.94
N PRO A 208 6.13 -13.04 14.04
CA PRO A 208 7.57 -12.98 14.18
C PRO A 208 8.20 -14.35 13.97
N SER A 209 9.16 -14.44 13.07
CA SER A 209 9.81 -15.70 12.69
C SER A 209 11.33 -15.58 12.70
N GLY A 210 12.00 -16.73 12.67
CA GLY A 210 13.44 -16.82 12.57
C GLY A 210 14.22 -16.68 13.89
N THR A 211 15.54 -16.78 13.80
CA THR A 211 16.45 -16.72 14.96
C THR A 211 17.03 -15.33 15.18
N THR A 212 17.07 -14.53 14.12
CA THR A 212 17.58 -13.16 14.10
C THR A 212 16.57 -12.23 13.43
N LEU A 213 16.73 -10.91 13.58
CA LEU A 213 15.89 -9.94 12.88
C LEU A 213 15.97 -10.05 11.35
N LEU A 214 17.09 -10.54 10.81
CA LEU A 214 17.27 -10.71 9.37
C LEU A 214 16.43 -11.87 8.80
N ASP A 215 15.97 -12.77 9.66
CA ASP A 215 15.15 -13.92 9.30
C ASP A 215 13.63 -13.62 9.36
N ASP A 216 13.24 -12.46 9.89
CA ASP A 216 11.84 -12.11 10.16
C ASP A 216 11.19 -11.49 8.91
N GLU A 217 10.72 -12.34 8.00
CA GLU A 217 10.18 -11.90 6.71
C GLU A 217 8.99 -10.94 6.87
N GLY A 218 8.04 -11.24 7.76
CA GLY A 218 6.88 -10.37 7.97
C GLY A 218 7.23 -8.97 8.48
N MET A 219 8.36 -8.81 9.17
CA MET A 219 8.87 -7.48 9.52
C MET A 219 9.32 -6.72 8.28
N PHE A 220 10.09 -7.37 7.39
CA PHE A 220 10.58 -6.73 6.17
C PHE A 220 9.44 -6.43 5.21
N THR A 221 8.52 -7.38 5.01
CA THR A 221 7.30 -7.17 4.23
C THR A 221 6.57 -5.92 4.71
N PHE A 222 6.32 -5.78 6.02
CA PHE A 222 5.57 -4.61 6.49
C PHE A 222 6.34 -3.29 6.29
N CYS A 223 7.67 -3.29 6.44
CA CYS A 223 8.49 -2.11 6.13
C CYS A 223 8.49 -1.78 4.63
N HIS A 224 8.51 -2.81 3.78
CA HIS A 224 8.49 -2.71 2.32
C HIS A 224 7.15 -2.17 1.81
N GLU A 225 6.03 -2.77 2.23
CA GLU A 225 4.69 -2.31 1.84
C GLU A 225 4.39 -0.91 2.35
N MET A 226 4.83 -0.57 3.57
CA MET A 226 4.73 0.81 4.06
C MET A 226 5.59 1.76 3.20
N GLY A 227 6.71 1.29 2.65
CA GLY A 227 7.51 2.04 1.67
C GLY A 227 6.70 2.37 0.42
N HIS A 228 6.00 1.40 -0.15
CA HIS A 228 5.07 1.61 -1.27
C HIS A 228 3.93 2.56 -0.94
N TYR A 229 3.26 2.35 0.20
CA TYR A 229 2.20 3.25 0.67
C TYR A 229 2.70 4.70 0.84
N LEU A 230 4.00 4.88 1.12
CA LEU A 230 4.67 6.17 1.22
C LEU A 230 5.40 6.62 -0.06
N GLY A 231 5.12 5.99 -1.21
CA GLY A 231 5.52 6.46 -2.55
C GLY A 231 6.86 5.94 -3.07
N LEU A 232 7.42 4.89 -2.46
CA LEU A 232 8.60 4.21 -2.97
C LEU A 232 8.23 3.12 -3.97
N ARG A 233 9.10 2.91 -4.96
CA ARG A 233 9.03 1.79 -5.91
C ARG A 233 10.12 0.78 -5.60
N HIS A 234 10.05 -0.38 -6.25
CA HIS A 234 11.11 -1.38 -6.18
C HIS A 234 12.44 -0.81 -6.64
N ALA A 235 13.53 -1.17 -5.95
CA ALA A 235 14.88 -0.65 -6.22
C ALA A 235 15.60 -1.37 -7.39
N PHE A 236 14.88 -2.16 -8.17
CA PHE A 236 15.40 -2.93 -9.29
C PHE A 236 14.59 -2.67 -10.56
N SER A 237 15.16 -3.05 -11.71
CA SER A 237 14.46 -2.95 -12.97
C SER A 237 13.37 -4.02 -13.06
N GLU A 238 12.11 -3.58 -13.07
CA GLU A 238 10.93 -4.38 -13.42
C GLU A 238 10.15 -3.65 -14.51
N PRO A 239 10.37 -3.97 -15.80
CA PRO A 239 9.51 -3.49 -16.86
C PRO A 239 8.15 -4.22 -16.83
N GLU A 240 7.15 -3.62 -17.48
CA GLU A 240 5.77 -4.11 -17.48
C GLU A 240 5.59 -5.52 -18.05
N ASP A 241 6.57 -6.03 -18.81
CA ASP A 241 6.61 -7.38 -19.39
C ASP A 241 7.41 -8.40 -18.56
N GLY A 242 8.03 -7.99 -17.44
CA GLY A 242 8.74 -8.86 -16.50
C GLY A 242 10.14 -9.31 -16.93
N GLU A 243 10.65 -8.82 -18.06
CA GLU A 243 11.99 -9.14 -18.58
C GLU A 243 12.97 -8.01 -18.25
N GLY A 244 13.95 -8.22 -17.36
CA GLY A 244 14.79 -7.13 -16.87
C GLY A 244 15.52 -6.34 -17.98
N ASP A 245 15.31 -5.02 -18.02
CA ASP A 245 15.79 -4.15 -19.10
C ASP A 245 17.14 -3.48 -18.79
N CYS A 246 18.17 -4.23 -18.38
CA CYS A 246 19.52 -3.65 -18.29
C CYS A 246 20.24 -3.58 -19.65
N ASP A 247 19.62 -4.04 -20.74
CA ASP A 247 20.18 -3.97 -22.10
C ASP A 247 20.27 -2.52 -22.59
N ASP A 248 19.34 -1.66 -22.16
CA ASP A 248 19.43 -0.21 -22.26
C ASP A 248 19.30 0.45 -20.88
N PRO A 249 20.42 0.77 -20.19
CA PRO A 249 20.38 1.31 -18.84
C PRO A 249 19.67 2.67 -18.74
N ASP A 250 19.52 3.39 -19.86
CA ASP A 250 18.78 4.66 -19.91
C ASP A 250 17.25 4.44 -19.95
N ASN A 251 16.79 3.22 -20.31
CA ASN A 251 15.37 2.84 -20.38
C ASN A 251 14.95 1.85 -19.28
N ALA A 252 15.89 1.31 -18.50
CA ALA A 252 15.60 0.50 -17.33
C ALA A 252 14.60 1.18 -16.37
N SER A 253 13.59 0.42 -15.94
CA SER A 253 12.51 0.88 -15.06
C SER A 253 13.06 1.68 -13.87
N ASP A 254 12.50 2.87 -13.66
CA ASP A 254 12.97 3.82 -12.65
C ASP A 254 12.16 3.74 -11.37
N ASP A 255 12.83 3.89 -10.23
CA ASP A 255 12.19 4.02 -8.92
C ASP A 255 12.07 5.50 -8.49
N GLY A 256 12.63 6.41 -9.30
CA GLY A 256 12.63 7.84 -9.08
C GLY A 256 13.67 8.30 -8.06
N CYS A 257 14.68 7.47 -7.79
CA CYS A 257 15.82 7.76 -6.92
C CYS A 257 17.14 7.47 -7.67
N SER A 258 17.94 8.48 -7.99
CA SER A 258 19.23 8.23 -8.66
C SER A 258 20.31 7.68 -7.73
N ASP A 259 20.04 7.58 -6.43
CA ASP A 259 20.95 7.02 -5.42
C ASP A 259 20.64 5.54 -5.08
N THR A 260 19.70 4.92 -5.79
CA THR A 260 19.44 3.48 -5.77
C THR A 260 20.01 2.84 -7.04
N PRO A 261 21.10 2.05 -6.96
CA PRO A 261 21.63 1.38 -8.13
C PRO A 261 20.65 0.33 -8.64
N LYS A 262 20.17 0.50 -9.88
CA LYS A 262 19.27 -0.43 -10.55
C LYS A 262 20.01 -1.67 -11.02
N TYR A 263 19.34 -2.82 -11.00
CA TYR A 263 19.85 -4.07 -11.54
C TYR A 263 18.73 -4.92 -12.15
N ASP A 264 19.09 -5.86 -13.02
CA ASP A 264 18.17 -6.84 -13.59
C ASP A 264 17.94 -7.97 -12.58
N ARG A 265 16.76 -7.93 -11.97
CA ARG A 265 16.34 -8.91 -10.97
C ARG A 265 16.08 -10.28 -11.59
N THR A 266 15.50 -10.35 -12.78
CA THR A 266 15.19 -11.60 -13.49
C THR A 266 16.47 -12.38 -13.81
N THR A 267 17.50 -11.70 -14.33
CA THR A 267 18.81 -12.30 -14.57
C THR A 267 19.47 -12.73 -13.26
N TYR A 268 19.46 -11.88 -12.23
CA TYR A 268 20.00 -12.23 -10.91
C TYR A 268 19.35 -13.51 -10.35
N GLN A 269 18.03 -13.59 -10.35
CA GLN A 269 17.30 -14.76 -9.85
C GLN A 269 17.62 -16.03 -10.64
N THR A 270 17.64 -15.93 -11.97
CA THR A 270 17.99 -17.05 -12.86
C THR A 270 19.37 -17.60 -12.56
N LEU A 271 20.37 -16.72 -12.39
CA LEU A 271 21.74 -17.12 -12.06
C LEU A 271 21.85 -17.67 -10.63
N PHE A 272 21.14 -17.08 -9.67
CA PHE A 272 21.09 -17.54 -8.28
C PHE A 272 20.57 -18.98 -8.18
N TYR A 273 19.38 -19.26 -8.73
CA TYR A 273 18.78 -20.60 -8.70
C TYR A 273 19.57 -21.63 -9.50
N ALA A 274 20.27 -21.21 -10.56
CA ALA A 274 21.17 -22.09 -11.32
C ALA A 274 22.51 -22.37 -10.61
N GLY A 275 22.83 -21.68 -9.51
CA GLY A 275 24.14 -21.74 -8.86
C GLY A 275 25.27 -21.17 -9.73
N ARG A 276 24.96 -20.18 -10.57
CA ARG A 276 25.85 -19.61 -11.60
C ARG A 276 26.14 -18.12 -11.40
N LEU A 277 25.86 -17.57 -10.23
CA LEU A 277 26.25 -16.19 -9.93
C LEU A 277 27.76 -16.01 -10.17
N PRO A 278 28.18 -14.94 -10.85
CA PRO A 278 29.60 -14.69 -11.14
C PRO A 278 30.39 -14.24 -9.90
N TYR A 279 29.73 -14.16 -8.75
CA TYR A 279 30.28 -13.75 -7.45
C TYR A 279 29.77 -14.71 -6.35
N SER A 280 30.58 -14.88 -5.30
CA SER A 280 30.31 -15.87 -4.24
C SER A 280 29.31 -15.40 -3.19
N ASN A 281 29.16 -14.09 -2.98
CA ASN A 281 28.19 -13.55 -2.03
C ASN A 281 26.84 -13.29 -2.75
N PRO A 282 25.76 -14.02 -2.40
CA PRO A 282 24.47 -13.87 -3.08
C PRO A 282 23.81 -12.51 -2.85
N TYR A 283 24.28 -11.70 -1.90
CA TYR A 283 23.73 -10.35 -1.66
C TYR A 283 24.35 -9.28 -2.55
N LEU A 284 25.33 -9.62 -3.40
CA LEU A 284 25.85 -8.69 -4.39
C LEU A 284 24.91 -8.60 -5.60
N ARG A 285 24.93 -7.44 -6.26
CA ARG A 285 24.19 -7.14 -7.51
C ARG A 285 25.12 -6.46 -8.50
N GLN A 286 24.88 -6.70 -9.79
CA GLN A 286 25.54 -6.01 -10.89
C GLN A 286 24.63 -4.86 -11.35
N PRO A 287 25.04 -3.59 -11.17
CA PRO A 287 24.30 -2.44 -11.70
C PRO A 287 24.10 -2.50 -13.22
N CYS A 288 22.96 -2.00 -13.72
CA CYS A 288 22.70 -1.89 -15.16
C CYS A 288 23.71 -1.00 -15.88
N ASP A 289 24.21 0.05 -15.22
CA ASP A 289 25.19 1.00 -15.79
C ASP A 289 26.62 0.43 -15.91
N GLY A 290 26.81 -0.85 -15.53
CA GLY A 290 28.11 -1.52 -15.58
C GLY A 290 29.09 -1.07 -14.49
N SER A 291 28.64 -0.28 -13.52
CA SER A 291 29.46 0.12 -12.38
C SER A 291 29.77 -1.08 -11.45
N ALA A 292 30.58 -0.83 -10.42
CA ALA A 292 31.05 -1.88 -9.53
C ALA A 292 29.89 -2.55 -8.77
N LEU A 293 30.06 -3.85 -8.47
CA LEU A 293 29.08 -4.60 -7.68
C LEU A 293 28.73 -3.87 -6.38
N PHE A 294 27.45 -3.85 -6.02
CA PHE A 294 26.98 -3.30 -4.76
C PHE A 294 26.27 -4.38 -3.93
N LEU A 295 26.20 -4.15 -2.61
CA LEU A 295 25.42 -5.00 -1.71
C LEU A 295 23.96 -4.55 -1.72
N SER A 296 23.05 -5.47 -2.02
CA SER A 296 21.62 -5.29 -1.87
C SER A 296 21.29 -5.06 -0.39
N THR A 297 21.00 -3.80 -0.06
CA THR A 297 20.69 -3.35 1.31
C THR A 297 19.35 -2.66 1.40
N ASN A 298 18.79 -2.23 0.27
CA ASN A 298 17.58 -1.41 0.20
C ASN A 298 16.35 -2.22 0.62
N VAL A 299 15.48 -1.63 1.43
CA VAL A 299 14.23 -2.27 1.85
C VAL A 299 13.28 -2.52 0.68
N MET A 300 13.36 -1.71 -0.39
CA MET A 300 12.58 -1.87 -1.61
C MET A 300 13.16 -2.91 -2.58
N ASP A 301 14.18 -3.66 -2.17
CA ASP A 301 14.62 -4.87 -2.84
C ASP A 301 13.92 -6.09 -2.21
N TYR A 302 13.85 -7.20 -2.95
CA TYR A 302 13.23 -8.43 -2.48
C TYR A 302 14.23 -9.36 -1.79
N TYR A 303 13.72 -10.48 -1.29
CA TYR A 303 14.49 -11.52 -0.64
C TYR A 303 15.76 -11.93 -1.44
N MET A 304 16.79 -12.31 -0.66
CA MET A 304 18.23 -12.37 -0.98
C MET A 304 18.99 -11.03 -0.94
N GLY A 305 18.63 -10.17 0.01
CA GLY A 305 19.35 -8.95 0.36
C GLY A 305 19.21 -8.61 1.86
N TYR A 306 19.93 -7.60 2.34
CA TYR A 306 19.84 -7.19 3.74
C TYR A 306 18.53 -6.46 4.07
N ARG A 307 17.99 -5.67 3.12
CA ARG A 307 16.71 -4.94 3.24
C ARG A 307 16.62 -3.98 4.44
N THR A 308 17.76 -3.51 4.93
CA THR A 308 17.91 -2.77 6.18
C THR A 308 17.93 -1.25 6.03
N ASN A 309 17.95 -0.69 4.81
CA ASN A 309 18.12 0.75 4.64
C ASN A 309 17.16 1.43 3.64
N LEU A 310 17.02 2.74 3.87
CA LEU A 310 16.48 3.73 2.94
C LEU A 310 17.62 4.66 2.49
N THR A 311 17.55 5.15 1.25
CA THR A 311 18.48 6.15 0.70
C THR A 311 18.02 7.59 0.98
N PRO A 312 18.91 8.61 0.81
CA PRO A 312 18.53 10.02 0.88
C PRO A 312 17.36 10.41 -0.03
N GLN A 313 17.31 9.96 -1.28
CA GLN A 313 16.22 10.31 -2.19
C GLN A 313 14.92 9.57 -1.86
N GLN A 314 14.99 8.32 -1.41
CA GLN A 314 13.81 7.62 -0.90
C GLN A 314 13.21 8.32 0.32
N LYS A 315 14.05 8.78 1.26
CA LYS A 315 13.60 9.63 2.36
C LYS A 315 12.88 10.89 1.86
N ALA A 316 13.46 11.60 0.89
CA ALA A 316 12.87 12.82 0.35
C ALA A 316 11.51 12.57 -0.32
N ARG A 317 11.36 11.47 -1.05
CA ARG A 317 10.06 11.04 -1.62
C ARG A 317 9.03 10.77 -0.53
N ILE A 318 9.40 10.03 0.52
CA ILE A 318 8.50 9.76 1.66
C ILE A 318 8.07 11.07 2.33
N GLU A 319 9.00 11.99 2.60
CA GLU A 319 8.70 13.28 3.19
C GLU A 319 7.76 14.13 2.30
N HIS A 320 7.93 14.07 0.97
CA HIS A 320 7.01 14.70 0.03
C HIS A 320 5.60 14.11 0.08
N VAL A 321 5.47 12.77 0.10
CA VAL A 321 4.17 12.09 0.21
C VAL A 321 3.47 12.43 1.52
N LEU A 322 4.19 12.34 2.64
CA LEU A 322 3.67 12.74 3.96
C LEU A 322 3.21 14.20 3.98
N ALA A 323 3.92 15.09 3.27
CA ALA A 323 3.60 16.50 3.22
C ALA A 323 2.44 16.83 2.26
N TYR A 324 2.26 16.11 1.16
CA TYR A 324 1.41 16.60 0.06
C TYR A 324 0.43 15.59 -0.54
N SER A 325 0.65 14.29 -0.43
CA SER A 325 -0.21 13.30 -1.08
C SER A 325 -1.59 13.19 -0.42
N PRO A 326 -2.69 13.12 -1.19
CA PRO A 326 -4.02 12.86 -0.65
C PRO A 326 -4.10 11.45 -0.04
N TRP A 327 -5.10 11.23 0.82
CA TRP A 327 -5.36 9.92 1.46
C TRP A 327 -4.22 9.36 2.30
N ILE A 328 -3.32 10.23 2.75
CA ILE A 328 -2.34 9.95 3.80
C ILE A 328 -2.83 10.63 5.09
N PRO A 329 -3.02 9.87 6.20
CA PRO A 329 -3.50 10.43 7.46
C PRO A 329 -2.62 11.57 7.97
N ARG A 330 -3.23 12.64 8.48
CA ARG A 330 -2.50 13.76 9.10
C ARG A 330 -3.35 14.64 10.00
N SER A 331 -2.68 15.37 10.89
CA SER A 331 -3.27 16.27 11.87
C SER A 331 -4.01 17.46 11.23
N THR A 332 -3.52 17.98 10.10
CA THR A 332 -4.06 19.18 9.44
C THR A 332 -5.07 18.82 8.34
N ALA A 333 -6.03 19.72 8.08
CA ALA A 333 -7.04 19.52 7.04
C ALA A 333 -6.56 19.82 5.61
N ALA A 334 -5.39 20.45 5.46
CA ALA A 334 -4.96 21.10 4.22
C ALA A 334 -4.77 20.17 3.01
N THR A 335 -4.73 18.85 3.22
CA THR A 335 -4.67 17.82 2.16
C THR A 335 -5.59 16.63 2.46
N LYS A 336 -6.49 16.75 3.44
CA LYS A 336 -7.54 15.74 3.62
C LYS A 336 -8.41 15.77 2.38
N SER A 337 -8.84 14.62 1.88
CA SER A 337 -9.53 14.46 0.60
C SER A 337 -10.93 15.07 0.49
N LEU A 338 -11.23 16.04 1.33
CA LEU A 338 -12.49 16.74 1.41
C LEU A 338 -12.19 18.21 1.67
N LEU A 339 -11.37 18.83 0.81
CA LEU A 339 -11.21 20.27 0.81
C LEU A 339 -12.52 20.89 0.34
N GLU A 340 -13.39 21.28 1.29
CA GLU A 340 -14.71 21.89 1.02
C GLU A 340 -14.63 23.12 0.10
N ASN A 341 -13.46 23.78 0.05
CA ASN A 341 -13.21 24.99 -0.73
C ASN A 341 -12.23 24.78 -1.90
N PHE A 342 -12.00 23.55 -2.36
CA PHE A 342 -11.18 23.35 -3.56
C PHE A 342 -11.89 23.92 -4.80
N THR A 343 -11.27 24.90 -5.45
CA THR A 343 -11.82 25.57 -6.65
C THR A 343 -11.09 25.20 -7.94
N GLY A 344 -10.14 24.26 -7.88
CA GLY A 344 -9.42 23.81 -9.07
C GLY A 344 -10.28 22.90 -9.96
N GLU A 345 -9.87 22.72 -11.20
CA GLU A 345 -10.51 21.78 -12.11
C GLU A 345 -10.30 20.34 -11.62
N ILE A 346 -11.38 19.57 -11.62
CA ILE A 346 -11.37 18.12 -11.40
C ILE A 346 -11.72 17.51 -12.75
N THR A 347 -10.82 16.70 -13.30
CA THR A 347 -11.11 15.91 -14.49
C THR A 347 -12.19 14.87 -14.15
N ASP A 348 -13.12 14.64 -15.07
CA ASP A 348 -14.12 13.57 -14.91
C ASP A 348 -13.48 12.17 -14.96
N GLU A 349 -12.32 12.04 -15.60
CA GLU A 349 -11.56 10.80 -15.66
C GLU A 349 -10.69 10.65 -14.41
N ARG A 350 -10.89 9.52 -13.72
CA ARG A 350 -10.08 9.11 -12.57
C ARG A 350 -9.03 8.10 -13.05
N PRO A 351 -7.73 8.44 -12.97
CA PRO A 351 -6.68 7.56 -13.46
C PRO A 351 -6.53 6.32 -12.57
N GLU A 352 -6.09 5.22 -13.18
CA GLU A 352 -5.89 3.94 -12.49
C GLU A 352 -4.77 4.10 -11.43
N PRO A 353 -5.00 3.70 -10.17
CA PRO A 353 -3.96 3.71 -9.14
C PRO A 353 -2.93 2.60 -9.40
N ILE A 354 -1.70 2.79 -8.92
CA ILE A 354 -0.60 1.85 -9.15
C ILE A 354 -0.52 0.87 -7.98
N LEU A 355 -0.78 -0.40 -8.27
CA LEU A 355 -0.64 -1.50 -7.33
C LEU A 355 0.77 -2.07 -7.43
N MET A 356 1.49 -2.09 -6.31
CA MET A 356 2.82 -2.71 -6.20
C MET A 356 2.62 -4.12 -5.66
N TYR A 357 3.05 -5.09 -6.46
CA TYR A 357 3.03 -6.52 -6.15
C TYR A 357 4.28 -6.96 -5.43
#